data_AF-A0A1I8GR72-F1
#
_entry.id   AF-A0A1I8GR72-F1
#
_cell.length_a   1.000
_cell.length_b   1.000
_cell.length_c   1.000
_cell.angle_alpha   90.00
_cell.angle_beta   90.00
_cell.angle_gamma   90.00
#
_symmetry.space_group_name_H-M   'P 1'
#
loop_
_entity.id
_entity.type
_entity.pdbx_description
1 polymer ?
#
loop_
_entity_poly.entity_id
_entity_poly.type
_entity_poly.pdbx_seq_one_letter_code
_entity_poly.pdbx_strand_id
1 'polypeptide(L)'
;FAGPTQAANCSIVTCDNGGTCNNYTASPPCLCPLPYIAPYCSAAADYCFTLQPDKGITALPVCQNGGTCTLTYTDLYFTCSCPDGYTDVRCNATVTTTAPVSTTTDPGLTGGEIAAIVVCITIAATAIVIVILIFCKVIPVTESCTLCVDSCRSSCNCQCECECRRSEVNPEPETEKV
;
A
#
# COMPACT_ATOMS: atom_id res chain seq x y z
N PHE A 1 4.10 34.48 23.78
CA PHE A 1 4.56 33.45 24.72
C PHE A 1 4.12 32.09 24.19
N ALA A 2 5.00 31.39 23.48
CA ALA A 2 4.80 29.96 23.21
C ALA A 2 5.75 29.22 24.17
N GLY A 3 5.19 28.61 25.21
CA GLY A 3 5.95 27.71 26.09
C GLY A 3 6.42 26.48 25.32
N PRO A 4 7.31 25.65 25.90
CA PRO A 4 7.70 24.41 25.25
C PRO A 4 6.43 23.61 24.95
N THR A 5 6.23 23.23 23.69
CA THR A 5 5.15 22.33 23.28
C THR A 5 5.35 21.03 24.04
N GLN A 6 4.64 20.91 25.17
CA GLN A 6 4.82 19.79 26.07
C GLN A 6 4.15 18.58 25.44
N ALA A 7 4.85 17.45 25.39
CA ALA A 7 4.32 16.16 24.96
C ALA A 7 3.40 15.56 26.03
N ALA A 8 2.55 14.60 25.67
CA ALA A 8 1.79 13.84 26.65
C ALA A 8 2.72 12.90 27.46
N ASN A 9 2.37 12.63 28.72
CA ASN A 9 3.11 11.68 29.55
C ASN A 9 2.66 10.24 29.24
N CYS A 10 3.32 9.60 28.28
CA CYS A 10 2.97 8.26 27.82
C CYS A 10 3.20 7.13 28.84
N SER A 11 3.82 7.41 29.99
CA SER A 11 3.94 6.42 31.08
C SER A 11 2.63 6.26 31.87
N ILE A 12 1.72 7.23 31.79
CA ILE A 12 0.42 7.22 32.51
C ILE A 12 -0.78 7.29 31.57
N VAL A 13 -0.59 7.73 30.33
CA VAL A 13 -1.63 7.81 29.31
C VAL A 13 -1.86 6.42 28.72
N THR A 14 -3.12 5.98 28.73
CA THR A 14 -3.58 4.79 28.00
C THR A 14 -4.48 5.25 26.87
N CYS A 15 -4.23 4.75 25.66
CA CYS A 15 -5.04 5.03 24.48
C CYS A 15 -5.83 3.78 24.10
N ASP A 16 -7.15 3.90 23.99
CA ASP A 16 -8.03 2.80 23.67
C ASP A 16 -8.05 2.49 22.16
N ASN A 17 -8.63 1.35 21.79
CA ASN A 17 -8.97 1.01 20.41
C ASN A 17 -7.82 1.15 19.39
N GLY A 18 -6.59 0.84 19.81
CA GLY A 18 -5.40 0.91 18.95
C GLY A 18 -4.83 2.33 18.79
N GLY A 19 -5.26 3.29 19.60
CA GLY A 19 -4.66 4.62 19.67
C GLY A 19 -3.19 4.59 20.08
N THR A 20 -2.42 5.56 19.61
CA THR A 20 -0.99 5.71 19.97
C THR A 20 -0.79 6.97 20.81
N CYS A 21 -0.03 6.89 21.89
CA CYS A 21 0.24 8.06 22.72
C CYS A 21 1.03 9.13 21.94
N ASN A 22 0.60 10.39 22.07
CA ASN A 22 1.13 11.55 21.37
C ASN A 22 2.36 12.13 22.08
N ASN A 23 3.53 11.92 21.49
CA ASN A 23 4.81 12.42 22.02
C ASN A 23 5.16 13.84 21.54
N TYR A 24 4.25 14.52 20.82
CA TYR A 24 4.51 15.84 20.22
C TYR A 24 3.70 16.96 20.88
N THR A 25 2.46 16.68 21.29
CA THR A 25 1.59 17.63 22.00
C THR A 25 0.91 16.98 23.21
N ALA A 26 0.63 17.78 24.24
CA ALA A 26 0.00 17.32 25.48
C ALA A 26 -1.50 17.05 25.29
N SER A 27 -2.11 17.69 24.30
CA SER A 27 -3.51 17.50 23.93
C SER A 27 -3.68 17.58 22.41
N PRO A 28 -4.44 16.66 21.79
CA PRO A 28 -4.94 15.42 22.40
C PRO A 28 -3.77 14.48 22.78
N PRO A 29 -3.86 13.77 23.92
CA PRO A 29 -2.78 12.92 24.40
C PRO A 29 -2.64 11.61 23.60
N CYS A 30 -3.64 11.25 22.80
CA CYS A 30 -3.63 10.10 21.91
C CYS A 30 -3.87 10.50 20.45
N LEU A 31 -3.22 9.79 19.55
CA LEU A 31 -3.48 9.76 18.11
C LEU A 31 -4.41 8.57 17.84
N CYS A 32 -5.65 8.86 17.43
CA CYS A 32 -6.67 7.83 17.26
C CYS A 32 -6.75 7.34 15.81
N PRO A 33 -6.75 6.01 15.56
CA PRO A 33 -7.13 5.49 14.27
C PRO A 33 -8.64 5.71 14.04
N LEU A 34 -9.03 5.96 12.79
CA LEU A 34 -10.45 5.95 12.41
C LEU A 34 -11.03 4.54 12.70
N PRO A 35 -12.29 4.42 13.17
CA PRO A 35 -13.29 5.46 13.38
C PRO A 35 -13.24 6.13 14.77
N TYR A 36 -12.20 5.90 15.57
CA TYR A 36 -12.18 6.28 16.97
C TYR A 36 -11.82 7.76 17.18
N ILE A 37 -12.47 8.36 18.17
CA ILE A 37 -12.42 9.76 18.56
C ILE A 37 -12.33 9.89 20.09
N ALA A 38 -12.39 11.14 20.56
CA ALA A 38 -12.15 11.56 21.95
C ALA A 38 -10.65 11.53 22.33
N PRO A 39 -10.24 12.25 23.40
CA PRO A 39 -8.83 12.43 23.75
C PRO A 39 -8.03 11.13 23.96
N TYR A 40 -8.71 10.05 24.33
CA TYR A 40 -8.13 8.72 24.60
C TYR A 40 -8.64 7.63 23.65
N CYS A 41 -9.28 8.00 22.54
CA CYS A 41 -9.80 7.05 21.54
C CYS A 41 -10.89 6.10 22.05
N SER A 42 -11.62 6.49 23.10
CA SER A 42 -12.58 5.63 23.82
C SER A 42 -13.96 5.56 23.16
N ALA A 43 -14.24 6.39 22.15
CA ALA A 43 -15.52 6.45 21.45
C ALA A 43 -15.32 6.33 19.94
N ALA A 44 -16.28 5.77 19.21
CA ALA A 44 -16.29 5.81 17.75
C ALA A 44 -17.13 7.01 17.26
N ALA A 45 -16.70 7.66 16.19
CA ALA A 45 -17.48 8.71 15.57
C ALA A 45 -18.71 8.13 14.88
N ASP A 46 -19.83 8.84 14.99
CA ASP A 46 -20.98 8.60 14.15
C ASP A 46 -20.82 9.41 12.86
N TYR A 47 -20.33 8.75 11.80
CA TYR A 47 -20.12 9.37 10.50
C TYR A 47 -21.40 9.66 9.73
N CYS A 48 -22.58 9.32 10.23
CA CYS A 48 -23.82 9.87 9.69
C CYS A 48 -24.03 11.34 10.09
N PHE A 49 -23.40 11.78 11.18
CA PHE A 49 -23.54 13.12 11.75
C PHE A 49 -22.21 13.86 11.96
N THR A 50 -21.10 13.27 11.52
CA THR A 50 -19.76 13.85 11.65
C THR A 50 -19.17 14.09 10.26
N LEU A 51 -18.54 15.25 10.06
CA LEU A 51 -17.85 15.57 8.81
C LEU A 51 -16.55 14.75 8.68
N GLN A 52 -16.18 14.42 7.44
CA GLN A 52 -14.91 13.78 7.08
C GLN A 52 -14.22 14.61 5.99
N PRO A 53 -13.61 15.76 6.34
CA PRO A 53 -12.99 16.66 5.36
C PRO A 53 -11.88 15.98 4.56
N ASP A 54 -11.13 15.06 5.17
CA ASP A 54 -10.09 14.25 4.53
C ASP A 54 -10.64 13.32 3.43
N LYS A 55 -11.92 12.95 3.52
CA LYS A 55 -12.65 12.16 2.52
C LYS A 55 -13.55 13.02 1.62
N GLY A 56 -13.43 14.35 1.68
CA GLY A 56 -14.24 15.26 0.87
C GLY A 56 -15.69 15.44 1.36
N ILE A 57 -16.00 15.05 2.59
CA ILE A 57 -17.34 15.20 3.18
C ILE A 57 -17.33 16.41 4.11
N THR A 58 -17.72 17.56 3.57
CA THR A 58 -17.64 18.87 4.24
C THR A 58 -18.99 19.48 4.60
N ALA A 59 -20.10 18.80 4.28
CA ALA A 59 -21.45 19.26 4.58
C ALA A 59 -22.35 18.09 5.01
N LEU A 60 -23.23 18.36 5.98
CA LEU A 60 -24.31 17.48 6.44
C LEU A 60 -25.65 17.88 5.78
N PRO A 61 -26.61 16.95 5.64
CA PRO A 61 -26.53 15.53 5.97
C PRO A 61 -25.53 14.77 5.06
N VAL A 62 -24.97 13.66 5.55
CA VAL A 62 -24.04 12.86 4.74
C VAL A 62 -24.77 12.27 3.53
N CYS A 63 -25.94 11.68 3.73
CA CYS A 63 -26.81 11.24 2.64
C CYS A 63 -27.75 12.38 2.21
N GLN A 64 -27.69 12.74 0.93
CA GLN A 64 -28.50 13.79 0.31
C GLN A 64 -29.83 13.23 -0.19
N ASN A 65 -30.72 14.13 -0.63
CA ASN A 65 -31.98 13.80 -1.31
C ASN A 65 -32.88 12.81 -0.55
N GLY A 66 -32.84 12.83 0.79
CA GLY A 66 -33.64 11.94 1.64
C GLY A 66 -33.07 10.53 1.80
N GLY A 67 -31.81 10.30 1.44
CA GLY A 67 -31.13 9.03 1.69
C GLY A 67 -31.00 8.71 3.17
N THR A 68 -31.09 7.42 3.50
CA THR A 68 -30.94 6.93 4.87
C THR A 68 -29.48 6.57 5.13
N CYS A 69 -28.88 7.17 6.16
CA CYS A 69 -27.52 6.87 6.56
C CYS A 69 -27.49 5.71 7.56
N THR A 70 -26.54 4.80 7.38
CA THR A 70 -26.24 3.72 8.33
C THR A 70 -24.75 3.63 8.57
N LEU A 71 -24.36 3.42 9.83
CA LEU A 71 -22.96 3.28 10.21
C LEU A 71 -22.39 1.94 9.75
N THR A 72 -21.12 1.96 9.35
CA THR A 72 -20.36 0.77 8.96
C THR A 72 -18.97 0.80 9.58
N TYR A 73 -18.30 -0.36 9.62
CA TYR A 73 -16.93 -0.49 10.15
C TYR A 73 -15.86 -0.56 9.05
N THR A 74 -16.24 -0.27 7.82
CA THR A 74 -15.36 -0.26 6.64
C THR A 74 -15.27 1.17 6.13
N ASP A 75 -14.08 1.64 5.74
CA ASP A 75 -13.90 2.95 5.09
C ASP A 75 -14.97 3.13 4.00
N LEU A 76 -15.86 4.13 4.03
CA LEU A 76 -15.88 5.44 4.70
C LEU A 76 -16.57 5.52 6.09
N TYR A 77 -16.88 4.37 6.70
CA TYR A 77 -17.57 4.19 7.98
C TYR A 77 -19.06 4.59 8.02
N PHE A 78 -19.64 4.78 6.84
CA PHE A 78 -21.08 4.88 6.64
C PHE A 78 -21.47 4.27 5.29
N THR A 79 -22.77 4.03 5.11
CA THR A 79 -23.37 3.78 3.79
C THR A 79 -24.72 4.47 3.69
N CYS A 80 -25.03 4.99 2.50
CA CYS A 80 -26.28 5.66 2.19
C CYS A 80 -27.20 4.75 1.38
N SER A 81 -28.41 4.52 1.89
CA SER A 81 -29.50 3.92 1.12
C SER A 81 -30.23 5.03 0.36
N CYS A 82 -30.05 5.08 -0.95
CA CYS A 82 -30.60 6.14 -1.79
C CYS A 82 -32.05 5.87 -2.21
N PRO A 83 -32.93 6.89 -2.24
CA PRO A 83 -34.25 6.76 -2.81
C PRO A 83 -34.21 6.60 -4.33
N ASP A 84 -35.34 6.17 -4.91
CA ASP A 84 -35.48 6.01 -6.35
C ASP A 84 -35.10 7.29 -7.12
N GLY A 85 -34.31 7.12 -8.19
CA GLY A 85 -33.85 8.22 -9.01
C GLY A 85 -32.57 8.91 -8.52
N TYR A 86 -31.99 8.50 -7.40
CA TYR A 86 -30.69 8.97 -6.90
C TYR A 86 -29.65 7.84 -6.84
N THR A 87 -28.38 8.21 -6.99
CA THR A 87 -27.24 7.29 -7.01
C THR A 87 -26.01 7.98 -6.40
N ASP A 88 -24.86 7.31 -6.43
CA ASP A 88 -23.60 7.64 -5.75
C ASP A 88 -23.58 7.36 -4.23
N VAL A 89 -22.40 7.53 -3.63
CA VAL A 89 -22.12 7.20 -2.22
C VAL A 89 -22.87 8.10 -1.22
N ARG A 90 -23.35 9.26 -1.66
CA ARG A 90 -24.07 10.25 -0.84
C ARG A 90 -25.45 10.57 -1.41
N CYS A 91 -25.97 9.81 -2.38
CA CYS A 91 -27.24 10.06 -3.04
C CYS A 91 -27.35 11.45 -3.69
N ASN A 92 -26.24 12.03 -4.17
CA ASN A 92 -26.24 13.38 -4.75
C ASN A 92 -26.53 13.36 -6.26
N ALA A 93 -26.01 12.37 -6.99
CA ALA A 93 -26.24 12.19 -8.41
C ALA A 93 -27.65 11.66 -8.69
N THR A 94 -28.27 12.13 -9.78
CA THR A 94 -29.53 11.58 -10.28
C THR A 94 -29.28 10.45 -11.26
N VAL A 95 -30.14 9.43 -11.24
CA VAL A 95 -30.15 8.36 -12.24
C VAL A 95 -30.67 8.97 -13.54
N THR A 96 -29.78 9.41 -14.41
CA THR A 96 -30.17 9.81 -15.75
C THR A 96 -30.44 8.55 -16.55
N THR A 97 -31.71 8.23 -16.77
CA THR A 97 -32.17 7.18 -17.70
C THR A 97 -31.89 7.53 -19.16
N THR A 98 -30.90 8.38 -19.44
CA THR A 98 -30.25 8.38 -20.75
C THR A 98 -29.14 7.37 -20.67
N ALA A 99 -29.50 6.12 -20.95
CA ALA A 99 -28.51 5.26 -21.54
C ALA A 99 -27.98 6.00 -22.79
N PRO A 100 -26.68 6.31 -22.94
CA PRO A 100 -26.05 5.63 -24.04
C PRO A 100 -26.13 4.17 -23.62
N VAL A 101 -27.07 3.43 -24.23
CA VAL A 101 -26.72 2.06 -24.52
C VAL A 101 -25.48 2.25 -25.36
N SER A 102 -24.31 2.17 -24.73
CA SER A 102 -23.10 1.79 -25.41
C SER A 102 -23.34 0.33 -25.80
N THR A 103 -24.27 0.11 -26.74
CA THR A 103 -24.00 -0.71 -27.89
C THR A 103 -22.81 -0.04 -28.54
N THR A 104 -21.64 -0.26 -27.94
CA THR A 104 -20.54 -0.74 -28.73
C THR A 104 -21.10 -2.03 -29.36
N THR A 105 -21.80 -1.89 -30.48
CA THR A 105 -21.43 -2.71 -31.62
C THR A 105 -19.96 -2.41 -31.85
N ASP A 106 -19.09 -3.03 -31.03
CA ASP A 106 -17.75 -3.34 -31.48
C ASP A 106 -18.00 -4.21 -32.72
N PRO A 107 -17.64 -3.74 -33.93
CA PRO A 107 -17.47 -4.66 -35.02
C PRO A 107 -16.41 -5.62 -34.53
N GLY A 108 -16.80 -6.88 -34.33
CA GLY A 108 -15.92 -7.91 -33.80
C GLY A 108 -14.53 -7.82 -34.42
N LEU A 109 -13.54 -7.76 -33.53
CA LEU A 109 -12.14 -8.08 -33.69
C LEU A 109 -11.83 -8.70 -35.07
N THR A 110 -11.61 -7.85 -36.08
CA THR A 110 -11.09 -8.32 -37.37
C THR A 110 -9.62 -8.67 -37.16
N GLY A 111 -9.21 -9.87 -37.60
CA GLY A 111 -7.95 -10.54 -37.25
C GLY A 111 -6.64 -9.88 -37.70
N GLY A 112 -6.58 -8.55 -37.82
CA GLY A 112 -5.39 -7.77 -38.20
C GLY A 112 -4.54 -7.27 -37.02
N GLU A 113 -5.11 -7.00 -35.84
CA GLU A 113 -4.34 -6.40 -34.73
C GLU A 113 -3.70 -7.42 -33.79
N ILE A 114 -4.27 -8.63 -33.64
CA ILE A 114 -3.68 -9.69 -32.81
C ILE A 114 -2.34 -10.18 -33.41
N ALA A 115 -2.23 -10.17 -34.74
CA ALA A 115 -1.01 -10.56 -35.44
C ALA A 115 0.17 -9.64 -35.09
N ALA A 116 -0.07 -8.33 -34.96
CA ALA A 116 0.98 -7.38 -34.61
C ALA A 116 1.52 -7.64 -33.19
N ILE A 117 0.64 -7.92 -32.22
CA ILE A 117 1.05 -8.18 -30.83
C ILE A 117 1.86 -9.47 -30.74
N VAL A 118 1.42 -10.56 -31.41
CA VAL A 118 2.14 -11.84 -31.41
C VAL A 118 3.50 -11.71 -32.10
N VAL A 119 3.59 -10.98 -33.20
CA VAL A 119 4.85 -10.70 -33.90
C VAL A 119 5.79 -9.87 -33.02
N CYS A 120 5.29 -8.83 -32.33
CA CYS A 120 6.10 -8.03 -31.41
C CYS A 120 6.63 -8.86 -30.22
N ILE A 121 5.79 -9.70 -29.61
CA ILE A 121 6.20 -10.54 -28.48
C ILE A 121 7.25 -11.58 -28.91
N THR A 122 7.08 -12.20 -30.07
CA THR A 122 8.04 -13.19 -30.58
C THR A 122 9.39 -12.55 -30.95
N ILE A 123 9.40 -11.35 -31.52
CA ILE A 123 10.63 -10.59 -31.79
C ILE A 123 11.32 -10.20 -30.47
N ALA A 124 10.57 -9.71 -29.49
CA ALA A 124 11.14 -9.34 -28.19
C ALA A 124 11.73 -10.56 -27.47
N ALA A 125 11.02 -11.70 -27.45
CA ALA A 125 11.50 -12.92 -26.82
C ALA A 125 12.76 -13.48 -27.50
N THR A 126 12.80 -13.47 -28.84
CA THR A 126 13.98 -13.94 -29.59
C THR A 126 15.19 -13.02 -29.37
N ALA A 127 14.99 -11.70 -29.34
CA ALA A 127 16.05 -10.76 -29.03
C ALA A 127 16.60 -10.96 -27.61
N ILE A 128 15.73 -11.18 -26.61
CA ILE A 128 16.14 -11.45 -25.22
C ILE A 128 16.96 -12.74 -25.14
N VAL A 129 16.53 -13.83 -25.79
CA VAL A 129 17.27 -15.10 -25.81
C VAL A 129 18.64 -14.93 -26.45
N ILE A 130 18.74 -14.19 -27.57
CA ILE A 130 20.03 -13.93 -28.22
C ILE A 130 20.95 -13.12 -27.30
N VAL A 131 20.43 -12.10 -26.63
CA VAL A 131 21.17 -11.31 -25.66
C VAL A 131 21.67 -12.18 -24.50
N ILE A 132 20.80 -13.03 -23.94
CA ILE A 132 21.18 -14.00 -22.90
C ILE A 132 22.26 -14.96 -23.42
N LEU A 133 22.13 -15.52 -24.62
CA LEU A 133 23.15 -16.43 -25.17
C LEU A 133 24.47 -15.73 -25.45
N ILE A 134 24.47 -14.47 -25.89
CA ILE A 134 25.67 -13.66 -26.03
C ILE A 134 26.30 -13.46 -24.65
N PHE A 135 25.55 -13.00 -23.65
CA PHE A 135 26.08 -12.81 -22.30
C PHE A 135 26.52 -14.11 -21.63
N CYS A 136 25.78 -15.22 -21.76
CA CYS A 136 26.12 -16.53 -21.20
C CYS A 136 27.30 -17.22 -21.92
N LYS A 137 27.59 -16.86 -23.18
CA LYS A 137 28.71 -17.43 -23.94
C LYS A 137 29.95 -16.50 -23.91
N VAL A 138 29.76 -15.21 -23.65
CA VAL A 138 30.82 -14.20 -23.47
C VAL A 138 31.27 -14.10 -22.00
N ILE A 139 30.38 -14.37 -21.05
CA ILE A 139 30.69 -14.45 -19.62
C ILE A 139 30.55 -15.91 -19.21
N PRO A 140 31.65 -16.67 -19.04
CA PRO A 140 31.59 -17.91 -18.30
C PRO A 140 31.28 -17.53 -16.84
N VAL A 141 30.00 -17.51 -16.48
CA VAL A 141 29.58 -17.42 -15.09
C VAL A 141 29.99 -18.75 -14.47
N THR A 142 31.18 -18.75 -13.87
CA THR A 142 31.59 -19.82 -12.97
C THR A 142 30.52 -19.90 -11.88
N GLU A 143 29.82 -21.03 -11.83
CA GLU A 143 28.82 -21.28 -10.79
C GLU A 143 29.42 -21.03 -9.42
N SER A 144 28.94 -20.02 -8.73
CA SER A 144 29.20 -19.82 -7.30
C SER A 144 28.04 -19.02 -6.72
N CYS A 145 27.01 -19.75 -6.31
CA CYS A 145 26.23 -19.54 -5.08
C CYS A 145 24.82 -20.10 -5.25
N THR A 146 24.69 -21.42 -5.09
CA THR A 146 23.47 -22.04 -4.60
C THR A 146 23.51 -22.04 -3.08
N LEU A 147 22.37 -21.68 -2.46
CA LEU A 147 22.02 -21.71 -1.03
C LEU A 147 22.39 -20.48 -0.17
N CYS A 148 21.41 -19.58 -0.04
CA CYS A 148 21.20 -18.85 1.21
C CYS A 148 20.43 -19.80 2.16
N VAL A 149 21.07 -20.30 3.23
CA VAL A 149 20.34 -20.93 4.35
C VAL A 149 20.12 -19.85 5.39
N ASP A 150 18.87 -19.46 5.61
CA ASP A 150 18.49 -18.50 6.63
C ASP A 150 18.77 -19.07 8.04
N SER A 151 19.48 -18.30 8.86
CA SER A 151 19.47 -18.45 10.31
C SER A 151 19.42 -17.08 10.96
N CYS A 152 18.21 -16.50 11.02
CA CYS A 152 17.92 -15.30 11.79
C CYS A 152 17.61 -15.67 13.24
N ARG A 153 18.49 -15.30 14.17
CA ARG A 153 18.21 -15.36 15.62
C ARG A 153 18.01 -13.94 16.15
N SER A 154 16.75 -13.53 16.19
CA SER A 154 16.20 -12.35 16.87
C SER A 154 16.37 -10.97 16.19
N SER A 155 15.30 -10.19 16.33
CA SER A 155 14.97 -8.93 15.66
C SER A 155 15.98 -7.79 15.91
N CYS A 156 16.20 -6.99 14.87
CA CYS A 156 16.91 -5.70 14.83
C CYS A 156 18.43 -5.73 14.52
N ASN A 157 18.81 -6.19 13.32
CA ASN A 157 19.68 -5.48 12.35
C ASN A 157 20.23 -6.48 11.31
N CYS A 158 19.58 -6.65 10.16
CA CYS A 158 20.12 -7.50 9.09
C CYS A 158 21.02 -6.66 8.19
N GLN A 159 22.33 -6.82 8.35
CA GLN A 159 23.31 -6.24 7.44
C GLN A 159 23.88 -7.38 6.60
N CYS A 160 23.43 -7.48 5.35
CA CYS A 160 23.97 -8.46 4.40
C CYS A 160 25.33 -7.96 3.91
N GLU A 161 26.40 -8.37 4.58
CA GLU A 161 27.75 -8.16 4.08
C GLU A 161 28.08 -9.33 3.14
N CYS A 162 28.03 -9.11 1.82
CA CYS A 162 28.50 -10.10 0.85
C CYS A 162 30.04 -10.06 0.80
N GLU A 163 30.71 -10.87 1.61
CA GLU A 163 32.15 -11.09 1.44
C GLU A 163 32.40 -12.01 0.24
N CYS A 164 32.88 -11.43 -0.86
CA CYS A 164 33.49 -12.18 -1.96
C CYS A 164 34.77 -12.89 -1.46
N ARG A 165 34.66 -14.14 -0.99
CA ARG A 165 35.85 -14.97 -0.77
C ARG A 165 36.44 -15.39 -2.13
N ARG A 166 37.60 -14.82 -2.45
CA ARG A 166 38.49 -15.31 -3.51
C ARG A 166 39.14 -16.60 -3.00
N SER A 167 38.76 -17.74 -3.55
CA SER A 167 39.38 -19.04 -3.21
C SER A 167 40.76 -19.17 -3.86
N GLU A 168 41.76 -19.39 -2.99
CA GLU A 168 43.05 -20.08 -3.18
C GLU A 168 44.09 -19.36 -4.08
N VAL A 169 45.35 -19.20 -3.66
CA VAL A 169 46.37 -20.26 -3.65
C VAL A 169 47.31 -20.12 -2.46
N ASN A 170 47.52 -21.24 -1.77
CA ASN A 170 48.57 -21.48 -0.79
C ASN A 170 49.88 -21.85 -1.52
N PRO A 171 51.03 -21.24 -1.20
CA PRO A 171 52.30 -21.95 -1.22
C PRO A 171 52.78 -22.23 0.21
N GLU A 172 53.15 -23.49 0.40
CA GLU A 172 53.72 -24.14 1.58
C GLU A 172 54.99 -23.46 2.17
N PRO A 173 55.48 -23.92 3.35
CA PRO A 173 56.07 -23.08 4.38
C PRO A 173 57.59 -22.95 4.26
N GLU A 174 58.12 -21.78 4.65
CA GLU A 174 59.52 -21.69 5.11
C GLU A 174 59.54 -21.45 6.62
N THR A 175 59.92 -22.52 7.31
CA THR A 175 60.46 -22.52 8.66
C THR A 175 61.68 -21.62 8.77
N GLU A 176 61.70 -20.68 9.72
CA GLU A 176 62.95 -20.31 10.37
C GLU A 176 62.72 -20.01 11.86
N LYS A 177 63.31 -20.88 12.68
CA LYS A 177 63.69 -20.59 14.07
C LYS A 177 64.82 -19.58 14.04
N VAL A 178 64.75 -18.53 14.86
CA VAL A 178 65.68 -18.19 15.97
C VAL A 178 64.98 -17.19 16.88
#